data_AF-A0A5C7N6F2-F1
#
_entry.id   AF-A0A5C7N6F2-F1
#
_cell.length_a   1.000
_cell.length_b   1.000
_cell.length_c   1.000
_cell.angle_alpha   90.00
_cell.angle_beta   90.00
_cell.angle_gamma   90.00
#
_symmetry.space_group_name_H-M   'P 1'
#
loop_
_entity.id
_entity.type
_entity.pdbx_description
1 polymer ?
#
loop_
_entity_poly.entity_id
_entity_poly.type
_entity_poly.pdbx_seq_one_letter_code
_entity_poly.pdbx_strand_id
1 'polypeptide(L)'
;ALADSPEGYVDYDYRLYHVLAIASGNPIYALIFNGFKSLYRRVGRYYFTDSAARELAMKFYDELTAIAESGQLESARATVRQYGLNSTKIWQELRTNLSDPAVFAS
;
A
#
# COMPACT_ATOMS: atom_id res chain seq x y z
N ALA A 1 3.61 0.95 17.61
CA ALA A 1 2.52 0.18 16.98
C ALA A 1 1.90 1.04 15.89
N LEU A 2 1.42 0.44 14.80
CA LEU A 2 0.70 1.16 13.75
C LEU A 2 -0.60 1.74 14.34
N ALA A 3 -0.89 3.01 14.07
CA ALA A 3 -2.16 3.61 14.46
C ALA A 3 -3.28 3.07 13.56
N ASP A 4 -4.36 2.55 14.16
CA ASP A 4 -5.54 2.08 13.41
C ASP A 4 -6.38 3.26 12.92
N SER A 5 -5.84 3.96 11.93
CA SER A 5 -6.41 5.13 11.29
C SER A 5 -5.96 5.19 9.82
N PRO A 6 -6.74 5.79 8.92
CA PRO A 6 -6.35 5.93 7.52
C PRO A 6 -4.98 6.59 7.37
N GLU A 7 -4.73 7.68 8.09
CA GLU A 7 -3.46 8.41 8.06
C GLU A 7 -2.29 7.55 8.55
N GLY A 8 -2.49 6.79 9.63
CA GLY A 8 -1.47 5.89 10.16
C GLY A 8 -1.04 4.84 9.14
N TYR A 9 -2.01 4.23 8.45
CA TYR A 9 -1.74 3.25 7.40
C TYR A 9 -1.09 3.88 6.17
N VAL A 10 -1.56 5.05 5.71
CA VAL A 10 -0.92 5.76 4.59
C VAL A 10 0.55 6.05 4.85
N ASP A 11 0.87 6.55 6.04
CA ASP A 11 2.22 6.93 6.42
C ASP A 11 3.14 5.70 6.46
N TYR A 12 2.65 4.62 7.05
CA TYR A 12 3.36 3.37 7.15
C TYR A 12 3.57 2.71 5.79
N ASP A 13 2.50 2.57 5.00
CA ASP A 13 2.50 1.92 3.70
C ASP A 13 3.42 2.63 2.70
N TYR A 14 3.33 3.97 2.62
CA TYR A 14 4.24 4.76 1.79
C TYR A 14 5.70 4.58 2.24
N ARG A 15 5.96 4.60 3.56
CA ARG A 15 7.32 4.42 4.09
C ARG A 15 7.85 3.02 3.79
N LEU A 16 7.04 1.98 3.94
CA LEU A 16 7.40 0.60 3.64
C LEU A 16 7.87 0.47 2.20
N TYR A 17 7.04 0.88 1.23
CA TYR A 17 7.41 0.80 -0.18
C TYR A 17 8.61 1.67 -0.54
N HIS A 18 8.74 2.85 0.06
CA HIS A 18 9.89 3.73 -0.16
C HIS A 18 11.20 3.12 0.34
N VAL A 19 11.19 2.52 1.55
CA VAL A 19 12.35 1.81 2.11
C VAL A 19 12.71 0.59 1.27
N LEU A 20 11.71 -0.20 0.83
CA LEU A 20 11.94 -1.34 -0.06
C LEU A 20 12.55 -0.90 -1.41
N ALA A 21 12.08 0.22 -1.96
CA ALA A 21 12.62 0.79 -3.18
C ALA A 21 14.08 1.23 -3.04
N ILE A 22 14.46 1.81 -1.89
CA ILE A 22 15.86 2.14 -1.58
C ILE A 22 16.69 0.85 -1.41
N ALA A 23 16.16 -0.13 -0.68
CA ALA A 23 16.85 -1.40 -0.39
C ALA A 23 17.14 -2.23 -1.66
N SER A 24 16.44 -1.98 -2.76
CA SER A 24 16.70 -2.63 -4.04
C SER A 24 18.05 -2.24 -4.68
N GLY A 25 18.74 -1.22 -4.15
CA GLY A 25 19.98 -0.69 -4.70
C GLY A 25 19.83 0.13 -5.99
N ASN A 26 18.59 0.33 -6.48
CA ASN A 26 18.32 1.15 -7.66
C ASN A 26 17.59 2.45 -7.26
N PRO A 27 18.25 3.62 -7.30
CA PRO A 27 17.67 4.87 -6.84
C PRO A 27 16.46 5.32 -7.68
N ILE A 28 16.30 4.81 -8.92
CA ILE A 28 15.17 5.16 -9.78
C ILE A 28 13.84 4.79 -9.12
N TYR A 29 13.75 3.63 -8.43
CA TYR A 29 12.51 3.23 -7.78
C TYR A 29 12.12 4.17 -6.64
N ALA A 30 13.08 4.61 -5.81
CA ALA A 30 12.82 5.58 -4.74
C ALA A 30 12.39 6.95 -5.31
N LEU A 31 13.01 7.38 -6.43
CA LEU A 31 12.64 8.62 -7.13
C LEU A 31 11.22 8.56 -7.70
N ILE A 32 10.82 7.42 -8.25
CA ILE A 32 9.44 7.18 -8.69
C ILE A 32 8.47 7.39 -7.53
N PHE A 33 8.71 6.76 -6.37
CA PHE A 33 7.86 6.95 -5.19
C PHE A 33 7.83 8.40 -4.69
N ASN A 34 8.96 9.11 -4.73
CA ASN A 34 9.01 10.53 -4.39
C ASN A 34 8.08 11.37 -5.29
N GLY A 35 8.10 11.12 -6.60
CA GLY A 35 7.24 11.82 -7.56
C GLY A 35 5.75 11.56 -7.35
N PHE A 36 5.38 10.38 -6.83
CA PHE A 36 3.99 10.01 -6.58
C PHE A 36 3.50 10.25 -5.16
N LYS A 37 4.33 10.76 -4.23
CA LYS A 37 4.01 10.87 -2.80
C LYS A 37 2.67 11.54 -2.50
N SER A 38 2.38 12.70 -3.11
CA SER A 38 1.13 13.43 -2.86
C SER A 38 -0.10 12.65 -3.32
N LEU A 39 -0.06 12.12 -4.54
CA LEU A 39 -1.12 11.29 -5.12
C LEU A 39 -1.33 10.02 -4.31
N TYR A 40 -0.24 9.33 -3.95
CA TYR A 40 -0.25 8.12 -3.13
C TYR A 40 -0.98 8.34 -1.81
N ARG A 41 -0.63 9.41 -1.10
CA ARG A 41 -1.27 9.75 0.18
C ARG A 41 -2.75 10.05 0.02
N ARG A 42 -3.15 10.74 -1.05
CA ARG A 42 -4.56 11.07 -1.28
C ARG A 42 -5.40 9.83 -1.55
N VAL A 43 -4.94 8.95 -2.44
CA VAL A 43 -5.60 7.68 -2.72
C VAL A 43 -5.64 6.82 -1.46
N GLY A 44 -4.50 6.69 -0.78
CA GLY A 44 -4.38 5.88 0.43
C GLY A 44 -5.29 6.35 1.56
N ARG A 45 -5.45 7.67 1.78
CA ARG A 45 -6.32 8.19 2.84
C ARG A 45 -7.77 7.76 2.63
N TYR A 46 -8.22 7.77 1.38
CA TYR A 46 -9.55 7.29 1.05
C TYR A 46 -9.63 5.75 1.14
N TYR A 47 -8.67 5.04 0.55
CA TYR A 47 -8.63 3.58 0.54
C TYR A 47 -8.65 2.99 1.96
N PHE A 48 -7.84 3.52 2.86
CA PHE A 48 -7.75 3.05 4.24
C PHE A 48 -8.85 3.57 5.17
N THR A 49 -9.86 4.29 4.66
CA THR A 49 -11.11 4.50 5.43
C THR A 49 -11.86 3.18 5.65
N ASP A 50 -11.73 2.26 4.70
CA ASP A 50 -12.27 0.91 4.79
C ASP A 50 -11.43 0.05 5.75
N SER A 51 -12.08 -0.60 6.70
CA SER A 51 -11.37 -1.47 7.66
C SER A 51 -10.84 -2.75 7.01
N ALA A 52 -11.53 -3.31 6.01
CA ALA A 52 -11.06 -4.49 5.31
C ALA A 52 -9.80 -4.19 4.48
N ALA A 53 -9.66 -2.96 3.96
CA ALA A 53 -8.41 -2.51 3.35
C ALA A 53 -7.24 -2.51 4.35
N ARG A 54 -7.48 -2.02 5.58
CA ARG A 54 -6.47 -1.99 6.65
C ARG A 54 -6.07 -3.40 7.11
N GLU A 55 -7.06 -4.27 7.32
CA GLU A 55 -6.82 -5.68 7.68
C GLU A 55 -6.03 -6.43 6.60
N LEU A 56 -6.40 -6.24 5.32
CA LEU A 56 -5.71 -6.84 4.19
C LEU A 56 -4.24 -6.37 4.12
N ALA A 57 -4.00 -5.07 4.32
CA ALA A 57 -2.67 -4.50 4.29
C ALA A 57 -1.79 -5.00 5.44
N MET A 58 -2.31 -5.11 6.67
CA MET A 58 -1.56 -5.69 7.79
C MET A 58 -1.14 -7.12 7.51
N LYS A 59 -2.06 -7.95 7.03
CA LYS A 59 -1.74 -9.32 6.66
C LYS A 59 -0.63 -9.37 5.60
N PHE A 60 -0.69 -8.48 4.61
CA PHE A 60 0.35 -8.38 3.60
C PHE A 60 1.71 -7.97 4.18
N TYR A 61 1.75 -7.05 5.15
CA TYR A 61 2.99 -6.65 5.82
C TYR A 61 3.60 -7.80 6.63
N ASP A 62 2.76 -8.59 7.31
CA ASP A 62 3.20 -9.78 8.04
C ASP A 62 3.76 -10.84 7.08
N GLU A 63 3.10 -11.05 5.93
CA GLU A 63 3.58 -11.96 4.88
C GLU A 63 4.93 -11.51 4.29
N LEU A 64 5.10 -10.21 4.01
CA LEU A 64 6.38 -9.66 3.55
C LEU A 64 7.49 -9.84 4.59
N THR A 65 7.17 -9.68 5.87
CA THR A 65 8.12 -9.88 6.97
C THR A 65 8.57 -11.34 7.02
N ALA A 66 7.63 -12.29 6.99
CA ALA A 66 7.94 -13.71 6.97
C ALA A 66 8.78 -14.12 5.75
N ILE A 67 8.52 -13.53 4.58
CA ILE A 67 9.31 -13.77 3.36
C ILE A 67 10.74 -13.23 3.51
N ALA A 68 10.90 -12.03 4.07
CA ALA A 68 12.21 -11.43 4.31
C ALA A 68 13.04 -12.25 5.31
N GLU A 69 12.42 -12.76 6.38
CA GLU A 69 13.08 -13.57 7.41
C GLU A 69 13.45 -14.97 6.92
N SER A 70 12.59 -15.60 6.10
CA SER A 70 12.81 -16.95 5.59
C SER A 70 13.73 -17.01 4.36
N GLY A 71 13.99 -15.88 3.71
CA GLY A 71 14.79 -15.80 2.47
C GLY A 71 14.09 -16.37 1.23
N GLN A 72 12.79 -16.68 1.30
CA GLN A 72 12.02 -17.29 0.21
C GLN A 72 11.56 -16.25 -0.83
N LEU A 73 12.52 -15.64 -1.53
CA LEU A 73 12.27 -14.55 -2.49
C LEU A 73 11.30 -14.92 -3.62
N GLU A 74 11.25 -16.18 -4.03
CA GLU A 74 10.32 -16.67 -5.07
C GLU A 74 8.84 -16.46 -4.68
N SER A 75 8.54 -16.50 -3.38
CA SER A 75 7.18 -16.29 -2.85
C SER A 75 6.76 -14.81 -2.90
N ALA A 76 7.72 -13.87 -2.86
CA ALA A 76 7.45 -12.44 -2.83
C ALA A 76 6.60 -11.97 -4.02
N ARG A 77 6.89 -12.48 -5.22
CA ARG A 77 6.15 -12.12 -6.44
C ARG A 77 4.69 -12.56 -6.36
N ALA A 78 4.45 -13.77 -5.90
CA ALA A 78 3.09 -14.31 -5.77
C ALA A 78 2.30 -13.53 -4.71
N THR A 79 2.91 -13.25 -3.56
CA THR A 79 2.32 -12.47 -2.47
C THR A 79 1.94 -11.06 -2.92
N VAL A 80 2.86 -10.32 -3.56
CA VAL A 80 2.58 -8.97 -4.09
C VAL A 80 1.47 -9.00 -5.14
N ARG A 81 1.48 -10.00 -6.04
CA ARG A 81 0.42 -10.16 -7.05
C ARG A 81 -0.94 -10.42 -6.40
N GLN A 82 -1.01 -11.31 -5.42
CA GLN A 82 -2.26 -11.66 -4.76
C GLN A 82 -2.79 -10.48 -3.94
N TYR A 83 -1.93 -9.75 -3.24
CA TYR A 83 -2.29 -8.51 -2.56
C TYR A 83 -2.87 -7.49 -3.55
N GLY A 84 -2.21 -7.27 -4.70
CA GLY A 84 -2.70 -6.36 -5.73
C GLY A 84 -4.08 -6.73 -6.28
N LEU A 85 -4.37 -8.02 -6.46
CA LEU A 85 -5.69 -8.49 -6.89
C LEU A 85 -6.76 -8.25 -5.82
N ASN A 86 -6.44 -8.54 -4.55
CA ASN A 86 -7.37 -8.39 -3.45
C ASN A 86 -7.64 -6.91 -3.14
N SER A 87 -6.61 -6.07 -3.12
CA SER A 87 -6.73 -4.64 -2.88
C SER A 87 -7.51 -3.94 -4.00
N THR A 88 -7.34 -4.39 -5.24
CA THR A 88 -8.12 -3.89 -6.40
C THR A 88 -9.61 -4.15 -6.25
N LYS A 89 -10.03 -5.30 -5.70
CA LYS A 89 -11.46 -5.60 -5.48
C LYS A 89 -12.07 -4.60 -4.48
N ILE A 90 -11.39 -4.39 -3.35
CA ILE A 90 -11.81 -3.41 -2.34
C ILE A 90 -11.86 -2.00 -2.97
N TRP A 91 -10.85 -1.63 -3.75
CA TRP A 91 -10.84 -0.33 -4.43
C TRP A 91 -12.01 -0.14 -5.40
N GLN A 92 -12.38 -1.18 -6.16
CA GLN A 92 -13.51 -1.13 -7.09
C GLN A 92 -14.84 -0.92 -6.35
N GLU A 93 -15.02 -1.58 -5.22
CA GLU A 93 -16.20 -1.42 -4.36
C GLU A 93 -16.27 0.00 -3.79
N LEU A 94 -15.17 0.49 -3.20
CA LEU A 94 -15.08 1.85 -2.68
C LEU A 94 -15.35 2.91 -3.75
N ARG A 95 -14.76 2.74 -4.94
CA ARG A 95 -14.94 3.67 -6.06
C ARG A 95 -16.38 3.67 -6.59
N THR A 96 -17.11 2.57 -6.48
CA THR A 96 -18.54 2.53 -6.87
C THR A 96 -19.38 3.43 -5.95
N ASN A 97 -18.97 3.55 -4.69
CA ASN A 97 -19.61 4.41 -3.69
C ASN A 97 -19.05 5.84 -3.67
N LEU A 98 -18.05 6.13 -4.51
CA LEU A 98 -17.41 7.43 -4.60
C LEU A 98 -18.24 8.34 -5.50
N SER A 99 -19.17 9.07 -4.89
CA SER A 99 -20.11 9.98 -5.56
C SER A 99 -19.52 11.35 -5.90
N ASP A 100 -18.37 11.71 -5.33
CA ASP A 100 -17.74 13.02 -5.51
C ASP A 100 -16.36 12.91 -6.19
N PRO A 101 -16.21 13.42 -7.43
CA PRO A 101 -14.92 13.54 -8.12
C PRO A 101 -13.88 14.36 -7.32
N ALA A 102 -14.32 15.21 -6.41
CA ALA A 102 -13.46 16.09 -5.62
C ALA A 102 -12.62 15.36 -4.55
N VAL A 103 -12.91 14.08 -4.25
CA VAL A 103 -12.03 13.24 -3.40
C VAL A 103 -10.59 13.19 -3.95
N PHE A 104 -10.42 13.42 -5.26
CA PHE A 104 -9.13 13.52 -5.92
C PHE A 104 -8.81 14.93 -6.46
N ALA A 105 -9.56 15.96 -6.06
CA ALA A 105 -9.24 17.35 -6.36
C ALA A 105 -8.56 17.98 -5.14
N SER A 106 -7.32 18.46 -5.36
CA SER A 106 -6.40 19.16 -4.42
C SER A 106 -6.41 18.68 -2.97
#